data_AF-A0A7Y4TQ01-F1
#
_entry.id   AF-A0A7Y4TQ01-F1
#
_cell.length_a   1.000
_cell.length_b   1.000
_cell.length_c   1.000
_cell.angle_alpha   90.00
_cell.angle_beta   90.00
_cell.angle_gamma   90.00
#
_symmetry.space_group_name_H-M   'P 1'
#
loop_
_entity.id
_entity.type
_entity.pdbx_description
1 polymer ?
#
loop_
_entity_poly.entity_id
_entity_poly.type
_entity_poly.pdbx_seq_one_letter_code
_entity_poly.pdbx_strand_id
1 'polypeptide(L)'
;MLVCPYCRSALARTDRGLSDLGKVAEVVESESPLKLGLKGVYNNQRFELTGRAQLRHEMGGFWDEWYATFSNGWVGWLAEAQGKFYLTFYQPLPEGRVLPSFDALQVGQIVQEIPAQTGMIVAEKGTATSVAADGEIPYQ
;
A
#
# COMPACT_ATOMS: atom_id res chain seq x y z
N MET A 1 -7.37 1.17 -10.52
CA MET A 1 -8.39 1.99 -9.84
C MET A 1 -8.00 3.45 -9.96
N LEU A 2 -8.91 4.27 -10.46
CA LEU A 2 -8.81 5.72 -10.47
C LEU A 2 -9.89 6.25 -9.54
N VAL A 3 -9.55 7.15 -8.62
CA VAL A 3 -10.56 7.83 -7.78
C VAL A 3 -10.80 9.22 -8.33
N CYS A 4 -12.07 9.56 -8.60
CA CYS A 4 -12.41 10.90 -9.05
C CYS A 4 -12.35 11.90 -7.88
N PRO A 5 -11.56 12.99 -7.95
CA PRO A 5 -11.44 13.96 -6.87
C PRO A 5 -12.73 14.78 -6.66
N TYR A 6 -13.64 14.80 -7.62
CA TYR A 6 -14.89 15.57 -7.55
C TYR A 6 -16.07 14.77 -6.99
N CYS A 7 -16.30 13.55 -7.51
CA CYS A 7 -17.46 12.73 -7.13
C CYS A 7 -17.11 11.52 -6.24
N ARG A 8 -15.82 11.33 -5.90
CA ARG A 8 -15.29 10.23 -5.05
C ARG A 8 -15.67 8.82 -5.54
N SER A 9 -15.93 8.68 -6.83
CA SER A 9 -16.19 7.37 -7.45
C SER A 9 -14.86 6.66 -7.67
N ALA A 10 -14.73 5.43 -7.16
CA ALA A 10 -13.61 4.55 -7.48
C ALA A 10 -13.94 3.75 -8.74
N LEU A 11 -13.16 3.96 -9.79
CA LEU A 11 -13.30 3.27 -11.06
C LEU A 11 -12.19 2.23 -11.19
N ALA A 12 -12.52 0.94 -11.18
CA ALA A 12 -11.59 -0.10 -11.60
C ALA A 12 -11.70 -0.33 -13.09
N ARG A 13 -10.56 -0.31 -13.79
CA ARG A 13 -10.48 -0.72 -15.19
C ARG A 13 -10.11 -2.19 -15.20
N THR A 14 -11.07 -3.03 -15.57
CA THR A 14 -10.82 -4.45 -15.83
C THR A 14 -10.69 -4.65 -17.34
N ASP A 15 -10.15 -5.80 -17.76
CA ASP A 15 -9.95 -6.16 -19.18
C ASP A 15 -11.27 -6.20 -20.00
N ARG A 16 -12.42 -6.04 -19.34
CA ARG A 16 -13.77 -6.01 -19.93
C ARG A 16 -14.53 -4.69 -19.78
N GLY A 17 -13.88 -3.62 -19.28
CA GLY A 17 -14.49 -2.29 -19.16
C GLY A 17 -14.28 -1.64 -17.79
N LEU A 18 -14.76 -0.39 -17.67
CA LEU A 18 -14.81 0.32 -16.39
C LEU A 18 -15.95 -0.25 -15.54
N SER A 19 -15.64 -0.63 -14.30
CA SER A 19 -16.63 -1.02 -13.29
C SER A 19 -16.59 -0.02 -12.13
N ASP A 20 -17.77 0.48 -11.75
CA ASP A 20 -17.98 1.37 -10.60
C ASP A 20 -17.90 0.55 -9.32
N LEU A 21 -16.91 0.84 -8.46
CA LEU A 21 -16.70 0.16 -7.18
C LEU A 21 -17.42 0.86 -6.00
N GLY A 22 -18.21 1.91 -6.28
CA GLY A 22 -18.94 2.68 -5.29
C GLY A 22 -18.22 3.97 -4.85
N LYS A 23 -18.82 4.64 -3.86
CA LYS A 23 -18.31 5.89 -3.27
C LYS A 23 -17.32 5.58 -2.15
N VAL A 24 -16.13 6.14 -2.29
CA VAL A 24 -15.05 6.05 -1.31
C VAL A 24 -15.34 7.02 -0.15
N ALA A 25 -15.15 6.58 1.10
CA ALA A 25 -15.40 7.43 2.26
C ALA A 25 -14.41 8.62 2.32
N GLU A 26 -14.76 9.65 3.08
CA GLU A 26 -13.92 10.84 3.26
C GLU A 26 -12.56 10.46 3.86
N VAL A 27 -11.48 10.82 3.17
CA VAL A 27 -10.12 10.71 3.71
C VAL A 27 -10.05 11.60 4.93
N VAL A 28 -9.79 11.04 6.11
CA VAL A 28 -9.48 11.83 7.30
C VAL A 28 -8.15 12.54 7.03
N GLU A 29 -8.12 13.87 7.16
CA GLU A 29 -6.88 14.64 6.99
C GLU A 29 -5.82 14.15 7.97
N SER A 30 -4.80 13.48 7.44
CA SER A 30 -3.57 13.18 8.15
C SER A 30 -2.66 14.40 8.13
N GLU A 31 -1.92 14.67 9.21
CA GLU A 31 -0.82 15.66 9.20
C GLU A 31 0.43 15.17 8.42
N SER A 32 0.28 14.16 7.55
CA SER A 32 1.40 13.62 6.77
C SER A 32 1.96 14.68 5.81
N PRO A 33 3.29 14.84 5.71
CA PRO A 33 3.90 15.72 4.72
C PRO A 33 3.80 15.16 3.29
N LEU A 34 3.34 13.91 3.14
CA LEU A 34 3.15 13.25 1.86
C LEU A 34 1.86 13.72 1.19
N LYS A 35 1.90 13.84 -0.14
CA LYS A 35 0.77 14.24 -0.98
C LYS A 35 0.89 13.66 -2.37
N LEU A 36 -0.25 13.56 -3.06
CA LEU A 36 -0.28 13.18 -4.47
C LEU A 36 0.56 14.17 -5.29
N GLY A 37 1.28 13.65 -6.27
CA GLY A 37 2.22 14.39 -7.11
C GLY A 37 3.57 14.71 -6.44
N LEU A 38 3.79 14.30 -5.18
CA LEU A 38 5.10 14.43 -4.54
C LEU A 38 6.13 13.59 -5.31
N LYS A 39 7.28 14.20 -5.61
CA LYS A 39 8.38 13.57 -6.34
C LYS A 39 9.56 13.34 -5.43
N GLY A 40 10.23 12.21 -5.60
CA GLY A 40 11.42 11.87 -4.83
C GLY A 40 12.43 11.05 -5.65
N VAL A 41 13.53 10.71 -5.00
CA VAL A 41 14.57 9.84 -5.57
C VAL A 41 14.92 8.76 -4.55
N TYR A 42 14.87 7.50 -4.96
CA TYR A 42 15.33 6.36 -4.17
C TYR A 42 16.21 5.47 -5.03
N ASN A 43 17.39 5.11 -4.53
CA ASN A 43 18.38 4.31 -5.26
C ASN A 43 18.68 4.84 -6.68
N ASN A 44 18.90 6.16 -6.78
CA ASN A 44 19.11 6.89 -8.04
C ASN A 44 17.93 6.85 -9.03
N GLN A 45 16.77 6.38 -8.60
CA GLN A 45 15.56 6.29 -9.40
C GLN A 45 14.51 7.30 -8.95
N ARG A 46 14.00 8.08 -9.90
CA ARG A 46 12.94 9.05 -9.62
C ARG A 46 11.61 8.33 -9.45
N PHE A 47 10.82 8.80 -8.49
CA PHE A 47 9.45 8.35 -8.29
C PHE A 47 8.49 9.51 -8.09
N GLU A 48 7.21 9.23 -8.31
CA GLU A 48 6.09 10.12 -8.02
C GLU A 48 5.02 9.37 -7.21
N LEU A 49 4.47 10.02 -6.19
CA LEU A 49 3.32 9.49 -5.44
C LEU A 49 2.05 9.74 -6.27
N THR A 50 1.51 8.67 -6.85
CA THR A 50 0.38 8.73 -7.79
C THR A 50 -0.93 8.27 -7.17
N GLY A 51 -0.88 7.56 -6.05
CA GLY A 51 -2.07 7.13 -5.32
C GLY A 51 -1.89 7.20 -3.81
N ARG A 52 -3.00 7.19 -3.08
CA ARG A 52 -3.09 7.12 -1.63
C ARG A 52 -4.17 6.11 -1.26
N ALA A 53 -3.88 5.20 -0.35
CA ALA A 53 -4.87 4.36 0.32
C ALA A 53 -4.86 4.70 1.80
N GLN A 54 -6.03 4.92 2.39
CA GLN A 54 -6.19 5.12 3.82
C GLN A 54 -6.83 3.87 4.43
N LEU A 55 -6.18 3.36 5.48
CA LEU A 55 -6.62 2.20 6.22
C LEU A 55 -7.00 2.60 7.63
N ARG A 56 -7.96 1.86 8.19
CA ARG A 56 -8.41 2.00 9.57
C ARG A 56 -8.17 0.70 10.33
N HIS A 57 -7.42 0.81 11.42
CA HIS A 57 -7.22 -0.26 12.37
C HIS A 57 -8.50 -0.52 13.16
N GLU A 58 -8.73 -1.75 13.61
CA GLU A 58 -9.90 -2.10 14.43
C GLU A 58 -9.99 -1.26 15.72
N MET A 59 -8.84 -0.88 16.28
CA MET A 59 -8.77 -0.02 17.47
C MET A 59 -9.00 1.48 17.17
N GLY A 60 -9.30 1.84 15.92
CA GLY A 60 -9.70 3.18 15.51
C GLY A 60 -8.58 4.07 14.97
N GLY A 61 -7.33 3.62 14.96
CA GLY A 61 -6.21 4.34 14.33
C GLY A 61 -6.33 4.35 12.80
N PHE A 62 -5.86 5.43 12.16
CA PHE A 62 -5.79 5.55 10.71
C PHE A 62 -4.33 5.67 10.27
N TRP A 63 -4.02 5.14 9.09
CA TRP A 63 -2.75 5.39 8.43
C TRP A 63 -2.93 5.43 6.92
N ASP A 64 -1.95 6.04 6.26
CA ASP A 64 -1.90 6.16 4.81
C ASP A 64 -0.76 5.35 4.22
N GLU A 65 -1.07 4.72 3.09
CA GLU A 65 -0.11 4.07 2.21
C GLU A 65 -0.13 4.78 0.86
N TRP A 66 1.03 5.26 0.43
CA TRP A 66 1.17 6.05 -0.78
C TRP A 66 1.74 5.19 -1.91
N TYR A 67 1.03 5.13 -3.02
CA TYR A 67 1.45 4.41 -4.20
C TYR A 67 2.50 5.21 -4.98
N ALA A 68 3.70 4.66 -5.11
CA ALA A 68 4.85 5.30 -5.76
C ALA A 68 5.14 4.63 -7.10
N THR A 69 5.13 5.41 -8.19
CA THR A 69 5.53 4.96 -9.53
C THR A 69 6.91 5.48 -9.86
N PHE A 70 7.80 4.59 -10.30
CA PHE A 70 9.19 4.92 -10.60
C PHE A 70 9.41 5.06 -12.11
N SER A 71 10.38 5.90 -12.51
CA SER A 71 10.67 6.16 -13.94
C SER A 71 11.19 4.95 -14.74
N ASN A 72 11.38 3.78 -14.11
CA ASN A 72 11.87 2.52 -14.69
C ASN A 72 10.75 1.48 -14.74
N GLY A 73 9.52 1.88 -14.43
CA GLY A 73 8.36 1.00 -14.36
C GLY A 73 8.21 0.24 -13.04
N TRP A 74 9.11 0.43 -12.06
CA TRP A 74 8.90 -0.14 -10.73
C TRP A 74 7.78 0.57 -10.00
N VAL A 75 7.16 -0.17 -9.08
CA VAL A 75 6.09 0.34 -8.22
C VAL A 75 6.39 -0.05 -6.79
N GLY A 76 6.05 0.83 -5.85
CA GLY A 76 6.24 0.59 -4.42
C GLY A 76 5.20 1.31 -3.58
N TRP A 77 5.20 1.02 -2.30
CA TRP A 77 4.33 1.65 -1.31
C TRP A 77 5.17 2.40 -0.29
N LEU A 78 4.88 3.68 -0.11
CA LEU A 78 5.51 4.54 0.89
C LEU A 78 4.53 4.72 2.06
N ALA A 79 4.96 4.31 3.25
CA ALA A 79 4.22 4.48 4.50
C ALA A 79 5.00 5.35 5.48
N GLU A 80 4.27 6.02 6.37
CA GLU A 80 4.84 6.78 7.48
C GLU A 80 4.48 6.08 8.79
N ALA A 81 5.49 5.77 9.60
CA ALA A 81 5.29 5.21 10.93
C ALA A 81 6.40 5.67 11.88
N GLN A 82 6.03 6.09 13.09
CA GLN A 82 6.98 6.44 14.15
C GLN A 82 8.03 7.50 13.72
N GLY A 83 7.62 8.49 12.91
CA GLY A 83 8.49 9.54 12.39
C GLY A 83 9.48 9.07 11.33
N LYS A 84 9.30 7.86 10.79
CA LYS A 84 10.12 7.30 9.70
C LYS A 84 9.25 7.02 8.49
N PHE A 85 9.92 7.00 7.34
CA PHE A 85 9.33 6.63 6.06
C PHE A 85 9.81 5.24 5.65
N TYR A 86 8.87 4.39 5.26
CA TYR A 86 9.10 3.02 4.85
C TYR A 86 8.67 2.87 3.40
N LEU A 87 9.63 2.61 2.52
CA LEU A 87 9.37 2.34 1.12
C LEU A 87 9.50 0.83 0.88
N THR A 88 8.41 0.21 0.48
CA THR A 88 8.29 -1.24 0.30
C THR A 88 8.00 -1.58 -1.16
N PHE A 89 8.45 -2.76 -1.58
CA PHE A 89 8.32 -3.26 -2.94
C PHE A 89 7.79 -4.68 -2.92
N TYR A 90 7.19 -5.11 -4.03
CA TYR A 90 6.80 -6.49 -4.19
C TYR A 90 8.03 -7.41 -4.17
N GLN A 91 7.99 -8.42 -3.29
CA GLN A 91 9.02 -9.44 -3.18
C GLN A 91 8.44 -10.77 -3.68
N PRO A 92 8.86 -11.27 -4.86
CA PRO A 92 8.44 -12.58 -5.31
C PRO A 92 8.97 -13.68 -4.38
N LEU A 93 8.14 -14.70 -4.16
CA LEU A 93 8.53 -15.91 -3.45
C LEU A 93 9.23 -16.89 -4.40
N PRO A 94 10.22 -17.66 -3.92
CA PRO A 94 10.78 -18.78 -4.67
C PRO A 94 9.70 -19.82 -5.01
N GLU A 95 9.90 -20.56 -6.12
CA GLU A 95 8.98 -21.62 -6.51
C GLU A 95 8.77 -22.65 -5.38
N GLY A 96 7.51 -23.07 -5.19
CA GLY A 96 7.12 -24.05 -4.17
C GLY A 96 7.08 -23.50 -2.73
N ARG A 97 7.43 -22.24 -2.47
CA ARG A 97 7.23 -21.60 -1.17
C ARG A 97 5.82 -21.02 -1.05
N VAL A 98 5.17 -21.29 0.08
CA VAL A 98 3.85 -20.76 0.41
C VAL A 98 3.94 -20.05 1.75
N LEU A 99 3.45 -18.81 1.82
CA LEU A 99 3.42 -18.08 3.09
C LEU A 99 2.44 -18.75 4.06
N PRO A 100 2.74 -18.75 5.37
CA PRO A 100 1.76 -19.13 6.38
C PRO A 100 0.48 -18.29 6.23
N SER A 101 -0.68 -18.90 6.48
CA SER A 101 -1.94 -18.16 6.50
C SER A 101 -1.92 -17.10 7.61
N PHE A 102 -2.79 -16.11 7.51
CA PHE A 102 -2.94 -15.10 8.56
C PHE A 102 -3.12 -15.76 9.93
N ASP A 103 -3.99 -16.77 10.06
CA ASP A 103 -4.25 -17.46 11.32
C ASP A 103 -3.02 -18.19 11.89
N ALA A 104 -2.19 -18.76 11.02
CA ALA A 104 -1.00 -19.50 11.40
C ALA A 104 0.17 -18.59 11.85
N LEU A 105 0.17 -17.31 11.45
CA LEU A 105 1.20 -16.36 11.85
C LEU A 105 1.11 -15.99 13.34
N GLN A 106 2.26 -15.98 14.01
CA GLN A 106 2.41 -15.54 15.40
C GLN A 106 3.39 -14.38 15.51
N VAL A 107 3.12 -13.42 16.39
CA VAL A 107 4.07 -12.34 16.68
C VAL A 107 5.37 -12.94 17.23
N GLY A 108 6.51 -12.45 16.74
CA GLY A 108 7.84 -12.98 17.03
C GLY A 108 8.26 -14.18 16.18
N GLN A 109 7.37 -14.74 15.35
CA GLN A 109 7.70 -15.81 14.42
C GLN A 109 8.64 -15.31 13.31
N ILE A 110 9.69 -16.09 13.02
CA ILE A 110 10.50 -15.90 11.81
C ILE A 110 9.79 -16.57 10.64
N VAL A 111 9.54 -15.81 9.57
CA VAL A 111 8.95 -16.30 8.31
C VAL A 111 10.08 -16.62 7.33
N GLN A 112 10.51 -17.88 7.30
CA GLN A 112 11.66 -18.33 6.50
C GLN A 112 11.35 -18.45 5.00
N GLU A 113 10.07 -18.39 4.63
CA GLU A 113 9.59 -18.46 3.26
C GLU A 113 9.87 -17.18 2.48
N ILE A 114 10.01 -16.04 3.17
CA ILE A 114 10.33 -14.76 2.56
C ILE A 114 11.85 -14.70 2.35
N PRO A 115 12.33 -14.55 1.10
CA PRO A 115 13.76 -14.40 0.84
C PRO A 115 14.26 -13.06 1.36
N ALA A 116 15.01 -13.07 2.45
CA ALA A 116 15.62 -11.90 3.05
C ALA A 116 17.03 -12.24 3.57
N GLN A 117 17.95 -11.27 3.57
CA GLN A 117 19.32 -11.49 4.06
C GLN A 117 19.35 -11.88 5.54
N THR A 118 18.43 -11.29 6.32
CA THR A 118 18.12 -11.69 7.69
C THR A 118 16.66 -12.14 7.71
N GLY A 119 16.37 -13.24 8.40
CA GLY A 119 14.99 -13.77 8.48
C GLY A 119 14.00 -12.69 8.91
N MET A 120 12.88 -12.60 8.20
CA MET A 120 11.81 -11.65 8.51
C MET A 120 11.05 -12.10 9.75
N ILE A 121 10.78 -11.20 10.68
CA ILE A 121 9.99 -11.48 11.89
C ILE A 121 8.62 -10.82 11.80
N VAL A 122 7.59 -11.50 12.29
CA VAL A 122 6.27 -10.91 12.49
C VAL A 122 6.35 -9.96 13.70
N ALA A 123 6.48 -8.66 13.45
CA ALA A 123 6.51 -7.67 14.53
C ALA A 123 5.12 -7.39 15.10
N GLU A 124 4.09 -7.42 14.25
CA GLU A 124 2.71 -7.14 14.60
C GLU A 124 1.78 -7.98 13.71
N LYS A 125 0.59 -8.30 14.25
CA LYS A 125 -0.48 -8.98 13.54
C LYS A 125 -1.80 -8.29 13.89
N GLY A 126 -2.51 -7.81 12.87
CA GLY A 126 -3.79 -7.12 13.02
C GLY A 126 -4.56 -7.14 11.72
N THR A 127 -5.82 -6.67 11.77
CA THR A 127 -6.64 -6.48 10.58
C THR A 127 -6.96 -5.00 10.41
N ALA A 128 -7.24 -4.64 9.16
CA ALA A 128 -7.50 -3.27 8.77
C ALA A 128 -8.62 -3.23 7.74
N THR A 129 -9.37 -2.13 7.74
CA THR A 129 -10.35 -1.85 6.70
C THR A 129 -9.82 -0.75 5.80
N SER A 130 -9.82 -0.97 4.48
CA SER A 130 -9.61 0.13 3.52
C SER A 130 -10.83 1.06 3.59
N VAL A 131 -10.60 2.30 4.00
CA VAL A 131 -11.68 3.29 4.21
C VAL A 131 -11.71 4.33 3.10
N ALA A 132 -10.55 4.68 2.55
CA ALA A 132 -10.46 5.63 1.46
C ALA A 132 -9.32 5.33 0.50
N ALA A 133 -9.42 5.87 -0.71
CA ALA A 133 -8.38 5.88 -1.71
C ALA A 133 -8.45 7.18 -2.50
N ASP A 134 -7.31 7.66 -3.01
CA ASP A 134 -7.21 8.82 -3.88
C ASP A 134 -6.13 8.60 -4.96
N GLY A 135 -6.26 9.29 -6.09
CA GLY A 135 -5.34 9.18 -7.23
C GLY A 135 -5.47 7.88 -8.04
N GLU A 136 -4.35 7.46 -8.61
CA GLU A 136 -4.21 6.29 -9.47
C GLU A 136 -3.48 5.16 -8.75
N ILE A 137 -4.21 4.07 -8.48
CA ILE A 137 -3.66 2.82 -7.95
C ILE A 137 -4.07 1.71 -8.93
N PRO A 138 -3.19 1.21 -9.80
CA PRO A 138 -3.51 0.15 -10.74
C PRO A 138 -3.68 -1.20 -10.00
N TYR A 139 -4.83 -1.41 -9.37
CA TYR A 139 -5.29 -2.76 -9.02
C TYR A 139 -5.44 -3.57 -10.31
N GLN A 140 -4.73 -4.69 -10.41
CA GLN A 140 -5.09 -5.82 -11.28
C GLN A 140 -5.80 -6.87 -10.42
#